data_AF-Q45NL2-F1
#
_entry.id   AF-Q45NL2-F1
#
_cell.length_a   1.000
_cell.length_b   1.000
_cell.length_c   1.000
_cell.angle_alpha   90.00
_cell.angle_beta   90.00
_cell.angle_gamma   90.00
#
_symmetry.space_group_name_H-M   'P 1'
#
loop_
_entity.id
_entity.type
_entity.pdbx_description
1 polymer ?
#
loop_
_entity_poly.entity_id
_entity_poly.type
_entity_poly.pdbx_seq_one_letter_code
_entity_poly.pdbx_strand_id
1 'polypeptide(L)'
;TRGTNLTPTTLYLTNSFTSLSLRSQITIQFHREMREPSSAIIETNGGGVSSPPPQALLERLKDYGQEDVFSLWDELSHEERDFLVKDIESLDLSRIDRIIRCSLRSQGLPAAAIEPVPESNVSKVEERSQEERERWWKMGLKAISDGKVAVLLLSGGQGTRLGSSDPKGCFNIGLPSGKSLFQLQAERILCVQRLAAHATNESSASSVQIHWYIMTSPFTDEATRKFFESHKYFGLDAEQVTFFRQGTIPCVSKDGRIIFGDSV
;
A
#
# COMPACT_ATOMS: atom_id res chain seq x y z
N THR A 1 13.59 -16.42 -39.71
CA THR A 1 13.98 -15.50 -38.62
C THR A 1 12.96 -14.38 -38.50
N ARG A 2 11.93 -14.55 -37.66
CA ARG A 2 11.13 -13.45 -37.12
C ARG A 2 10.77 -13.82 -35.68
N GLY A 3 11.42 -13.15 -34.74
CA GLY A 3 11.19 -13.31 -33.31
C GLY A 3 9.89 -12.61 -32.92
N THR A 4 9.03 -13.34 -32.21
CA THR A 4 7.86 -12.78 -31.53
C THR A 4 8.29 -12.32 -30.14
N ASN A 5 8.26 -11.00 -29.92
CA ASN A 5 8.42 -10.41 -28.60
C ASN A 5 7.18 -10.77 -27.74
N LEU A 6 7.40 -11.55 -26.68
CA LEU A 6 6.40 -11.81 -25.65
C LEU A 6 6.41 -10.63 -24.67
N THR A 7 5.28 -9.94 -24.55
CA THR A 7 5.04 -8.96 -23.48
C THR A 7 4.74 -9.69 -22.15
N PRO A 8 5.20 -9.18 -20.99
CA PRO A 8 4.87 -9.78 -19.71
C PRO A 8 3.37 -9.59 -19.41
N THR A 9 2.64 -10.68 -19.24
CA THR A 9 1.24 -10.64 -18.75
C THR A 9 1.25 -10.68 -17.23
N THR A 10 0.84 -9.59 -16.59
CA THR A 10 0.58 -9.53 -15.14
C THR A 10 -0.74 -10.23 -14.85
N LEU A 11 -0.70 -11.37 -14.16
CA LEU A 11 -1.89 -12.09 -13.70
C LEU A 11 -2.17 -11.73 -12.23
N TYR A 12 -3.33 -11.12 -11.95
CA TYR A 12 -3.80 -10.90 -10.58
C TYR A 12 -4.53 -12.15 -10.09
N LEU A 13 -3.96 -12.87 -9.12
CA LEU A 13 -4.67 -13.93 -8.39
C LEU A 13 -5.33 -13.31 -7.15
N THR A 14 -6.65 -13.13 -7.20
CA THR A 14 -7.43 -12.74 -6.02
C THR A 14 -7.78 -13.99 -5.20
N ASN A 15 -7.35 -14.04 -3.94
CA ASN A 15 -7.91 -14.99 -2.98
C ASN A 15 -9.29 -14.48 -2.54
N SER A 16 -10.32 -15.19 -2.95
CA SER A 16 -11.69 -15.03 -2.46
C SER A 16 -11.79 -15.54 -1.02
N PHE A 17 -11.82 -14.63 -0.06
CA PHE A 17 -12.44 -14.90 1.24
C PHE A 17 -13.92 -14.51 1.15
N THR A 18 -14.76 -15.45 1.51
CA THR A 18 -16.22 -15.41 1.42
C THR A 18 -16.84 -14.22 2.15
N SER A 19 -17.81 -13.63 1.47
CA SER A 19 -18.75 -12.61 1.94
C SER A 19 -19.43 -13.02 3.24
N LEU A 20 -19.27 -12.23 4.30
CA LEU A 20 -20.27 -12.11 5.35
C LEU A 20 -20.90 -10.71 5.23
N SER A 21 -22.15 -10.70 4.79
CA SER A 21 -23.01 -9.53 4.75
C SER A 21 -23.22 -8.98 6.17
N LEU A 22 -22.65 -7.82 6.45
CA LEU A 22 -23.05 -6.95 7.55
C LEU A 22 -23.39 -5.58 6.97
N ARG A 23 -24.68 -5.40 6.64
CA ARG A 23 -25.28 -4.07 6.55
C ARG A 23 -25.18 -3.45 7.95
N SER A 24 -24.33 -2.46 8.10
CA SER A 24 -24.38 -1.56 9.25
C SER A 24 -23.92 -0.19 8.75
N GLN A 25 -24.81 0.77 8.91
CA GLN A 25 -24.66 2.17 8.52
C GLN A 25 -23.35 2.72 9.12
N ILE A 26 -22.48 3.24 8.26
CA ILE A 26 -21.34 4.05 8.69
C ILE A 26 -21.89 5.43 9.03
N THR A 27 -22.36 5.57 10.27
CA THR A 27 -22.41 6.86 10.95
C THR A 27 -21.15 6.93 11.79
N ILE A 28 -20.04 7.42 11.21
CA ILE A 28 -18.89 7.84 11.99
C ILE A 28 -19.27 9.20 12.57
N GLN A 29 -19.74 9.16 13.82
CA GLN A 29 -20.01 10.35 14.61
C GLN A 29 -18.67 10.91 15.07
N PHE A 30 -18.03 11.72 14.21
CA PHE A 30 -16.99 12.63 14.67
C PHE A 30 -17.68 13.68 15.53
N HIS A 31 -17.61 13.51 16.85
CA HIS A 31 -17.81 14.63 17.75
C HIS A 31 -16.51 15.44 17.74
N ARG A 32 -16.42 16.36 16.79
CA ARG A 32 -15.44 17.45 16.80
C ARG A 32 -16.27 18.71 16.96
N GLU A 33 -16.21 19.32 18.14
CA GLU A 33 -16.66 20.69 18.32
C GLU A 33 -15.87 21.53 17.32
N MET A 34 -16.59 22.12 16.37
CA MET A 34 -16.11 23.25 15.61
C MET A 34 -15.87 24.36 16.64
N ARG A 35 -14.61 24.62 16.99
CA ARG A 35 -14.27 25.86 17.67
C ARG A 35 -14.47 26.99 16.67
N GLU A 36 -15.63 27.63 16.76
CA GLU A 36 -15.82 29.00 16.30
C GLU A 36 -14.73 29.89 16.94
N PRO A 37 -14.21 30.90 16.22
CA PRO A 37 -13.19 31.79 16.75
C PRO A 37 -13.79 32.58 17.92
N SER A 38 -13.49 32.13 19.14
CA SER A 38 -13.81 32.90 20.34
C SER A 38 -12.85 34.08 20.41
N SER A 39 -13.41 35.29 20.30
CA SER A 39 -12.74 36.54 20.60
C SER A 39 -12.42 36.60 22.10
N ALA A 40 -11.33 35.96 22.50
CA ALA A 40 -10.74 36.11 23.82
C ALA A 40 -9.32 36.65 23.65
N ILE A 41 -9.17 37.94 23.95
CA ILE A 41 -7.87 38.60 24.04
C ILE A 41 -7.14 37.95 25.23
N ILE A 42 -6.16 37.12 24.95
CA ILE A 42 -5.18 36.68 25.93
C ILE A 42 -3.92 37.51 25.66
N GLU A 43 -3.69 38.51 26.51
CA GLU A 43 -2.39 39.19 26.58
C GLU A 43 -1.36 38.23 27.19
N THR A 44 -0.42 37.75 26.37
CA THR A 44 0.84 37.18 26.85
C THR A 44 2.00 38.10 26.47
N ASN A 45 2.48 38.82 27.48
CA ASN A 45 3.78 39.48 27.46
C ASN A 45 4.89 38.42 27.50
N GLY A 46 5.70 38.33 26.45
CA GLY A 46 6.88 37.46 26.38
C GLY A 46 7.43 37.36 24.95
N GLY A 47 8.25 38.33 24.55
CA GLY A 47 8.81 38.43 23.20
C GLY A 47 9.78 37.30 22.85
N GLY A 48 9.29 36.33 22.08
CA GLY A 48 10.08 35.57 21.12
C GLY A 48 9.52 35.90 19.74
N VAL A 49 10.30 36.56 18.88
CA VAL A 49 9.87 36.85 17.51
C VAL A 49 9.78 35.52 16.77
N SER A 50 8.56 35.03 16.56
CA SER A 50 8.28 33.87 15.70
C SER A 50 8.89 34.14 14.33
N SER A 51 9.81 33.28 13.88
CA SER A 51 10.38 33.39 12.54
C SER A 51 9.26 33.19 11.51
N PRO A 52 9.14 34.05 10.48
CA PRO A 52 8.07 33.91 9.49
C PRO A 52 8.20 32.60 8.71
N PRO A 53 7.09 32.08 8.12
CA PRO A 53 7.15 30.90 7.27
C PRO A 53 8.06 31.14 6.05
N PRO A 54 8.69 30.09 5.48
CA PRO A 54 9.55 30.23 4.31
C PRO A 54 8.80 30.85 3.13
N GLN A 55 9.16 32.09 2.78
CA GLN A 55 8.44 32.89 1.79
C GLN A 55 8.33 32.20 0.41
N ALA A 56 9.41 31.57 -0.05
CA ALA A 56 9.42 30.84 -1.32
C ALA A 56 8.44 29.66 -1.33
N LEU A 57 8.25 28.98 -0.19
CA LEU A 57 7.33 27.87 -0.07
C LEU A 57 5.88 28.36 -0.03
N LEU A 58 5.63 29.46 0.68
CA LEU A 58 4.32 30.13 0.70
C LEU A 58 3.90 30.58 -0.72
N GLU A 59 4.80 31.19 -1.48
CA GLU A 59 4.53 31.59 -2.87
C GLU A 59 4.23 30.39 -3.76
N ARG A 60 5.03 29.32 -3.67
CA ARG A 60 4.79 28.07 -4.40
C ARG A 60 3.43 27.46 -4.07
N LEU A 61 2.97 27.53 -2.82
CA LEU A 61 1.68 27.00 -2.40
C LEU A 61 0.49 27.85 -2.89
N LYS A 62 0.67 29.18 -2.99
CA LYS A 62 -0.34 30.07 -3.57
C LYS A 62 -0.70 29.72 -5.01
N ASP A 63 0.28 29.29 -5.80
CA ASP A 63 0.06 28.83 -7.18
C ASP A 63 -0.93 27.65 -7.29
N TYR A 64 -1.09 26.89 -6.20
CA TYR A 64 -2.00 25.75 -6.11
C TYR A 64 -3.21 26.00 -5.20
N GLY A 65 -3.36 27.21 -4.66
CA GLY A 65 -4.37 27.49 -3.64
C GLY A 65 -4.19 26.57 -2.43
N GLN A 66 -3.01 26.54 -1.82
CA GLN A 66 -2.72 25.76 -0.61
C GLN A 66 -1.98 26.59 0.46
N GLU A 67 -2.09 27.92 0.39
CA GLU A 67 -1.41 28.88 1.26
C GLU A 67 -1.85 28.82 2.72
N ASP A 68 -3.08 28.35 2.97
CA ASP A 68 -3.68 28.25 4.30
C ASP A 68 -2.98 27.22 5.21
N VAL A 69 -2.04 26.41 4.67
CA VAL A 69 -1.23 25.47 5.46
C VAL A 69 -0.45 26.16 6.58
N PHE A 70 -0.04 27.42 6.38
CA PHE A 70 0.70 28.18 7.39
C PHE A 70 -0.20 28.98 8.34
N SER A 71 -1.52 28.78 8.31
CA SER A 71 -2.47 29.51 9.16
C SER A 71 -2.20 29.36 10.66
N LEU A 72 -1.67 28.22 11.10
CA LEU A 72 -1.32 27.93 12.49
C LEU A 72 0.19 28.03 12.77
N TRP A 73 0.97 28.63 11.88
CA TRP A 73 2.44 28.64 11.97
C TRP A 73 2.98 29.18 13.30
N ASP A 74 2.36 30.24 13.82
CA ASP A 74 2.78 30.86 15.08
C ASP A 74 2.47 29.99 16.32
N GLU A 75 1.55 29.02 16.19
CA GLU A 75 1.21 28.07 17.25
C GLU A 75 2.15 26.85 17.27
N LEU A 76 2.86 26.58 16.18
CA LEU A 76 3.80 25.46 16.07
C LEU A 76 5.12 25.74 16.78
N SER A 77 5.67 24.72 17.44
CA SER A 77 7.06 24.69 17.92
C SER A 77 8.06 24.69 16.77
N HIS A 78 9.34 24.97 17.05
CA HIS A 78 10.40 24.95 16.04
C HIS A 78 10.53 23.58 15.34
N GLU A 79 10.39 22.49 16.09
CA GLU A 79 10.49 21.13 15.55
C GLU A 79 9.32 20.80 14.62
N GLU A 80 8.10 21.20 15.01
CA GLU A 80 6.90 21.01 14.18
C GLU A 80 6.96 21.85 12.90
N ARG A 81 7.50 23.07 12.96
CA ARG A 81 7.74 23.92 11.78
C ARG A 81 8.71 23.26 10.81
N ASP A 82 9.82 22.74 11.31
CA ASP A 82 10.81 22.04 10.49
C ASP A 82 10.23 20.76 9.85
N PHE A 83 9.41 20.03 10.60
CA PHE A 83 8.71 18.85 10.09
C PHE A 83 7.72 19.21 8.99
N LEU A 84 6.87 20.21 9.23
CA LEU A 84 5.89 20.70 8.26
C LEU A 84 6.56 21.14 6.95
N VAL A 85 7.65 21.91 7.04
CA VAL A 85 8.40 22.37 5.86
C VAL A 85 8.92 21.18 5.07
N LYS A 86 9.57 20.21 5.73
CA LYS A 86 10.08 19.00 5.06
C LYS A 86 8.98 18.17 4.42
N ASP A 87 7.86 18.02 5.10
CA ASP A 87 6.71 17.28 4.58
C ASP A 87 6.17 17.95 3.31
N ILE A 88 5.96 19.27 3.32
CA ILE A 88 5.50 20.01 2.13
C ILE A 88 6.54 19.94 1.00
N GLU A 89 7.82 20.08 1.31
CA GLU A 89 8.90 19.99 0.32
C GLU A 89 8.96 18.62 -0.36
N SER A 90 8.60 17.54 0.35
CA SER A 90 8.52 16.19 -0.20
C SER A 90 7.36 15.99 -1.18
N LEU A 91 6.39 16.91 -1.20
CA LEU A 91 5.20 16.81 -2.05
C LEU A 91 5.45 17.30 -3.48
N ASP A 92 5.04 16.47 -4.44
CA ASP A 92 4.82 16.89 -5.82
C ASP A 92 3.47 17.62 -5.92
N LEU A 93 3.48 18.92 -5.59
CA LEU A 93 2.28 19.77 -5.59
C LEU A 93 1.58 19.82 -6.95
N SER A 94 2.33 19.78 -8.05
CA SER A 94 1.75 19.75 -9.41
C SER A 94 0.96 18.46 -9.64
N ARG A 95 1.52 17.32 -9.25
CA ARG A 95 0.83 16.03 -9.34
C ARG A 95 -0.39 15.98 -8.42
N ILE A 96 -0.27 16.51 -7.20
CA ILE A 96 -1.36 16.52 -6.21
C ILE A 96 -2.52 17.40 -6.69
N ASP A 97 -2.26 18.63 -7.13
CA ASP A 97 -3.28 19.52 -7.69
C ASP A 97 -4.01 18.87 -8.87
N ARG A 98 -3.27 18.20 -9.77
CA ARG A 98 -3.88 17.45 -10.87
C ARG A 98 -4.80 16.34 -10.37
N ILE A 99 -4.37 15.56 -9.38
CA ILE A 99 -5.19 14.50 -8.76
C ILE A 99 -6.46 15.10 -8.15
N ILE A 100 -6.33 16.15 -7.35
CA ILE A 100 -7.45 16.84 -6.69
C ILE A 100 -8.46 17.34 -7.73
N ARG A 101 -7.99 18.09 -8.74
CA ARG A 101 -8.87 18.62 -9.80
C ARG A 101 -9.58 17.51 -10.56
N CYS A 102 -8.89 16.43 -10.91
CA CYS A 102 -9.49 15.29 -11.59
C CYS A 102 -10.55 14.60 -10.70
N SER A 103 -10.25 14.39 -9.42
CA SER A 103 -11.15 13.72 -8.46
C SER A 103 -12.38 14.57 -8.11
N LEU A 104 -12.24 15.90 -7.99
CA LEU A 104 -13.38 16.79 -7.71
C LEU A 104 -14.25 17.03 -8.95
N ARG A 105 -13.66 17.06 -10.14
CA ARG A 105 -14.40 17.19 -11.40
C ARG A 105 -15.01 15.89 -11.89
N SER A 106 -14.60 14.74 -11.33
CA SER A 106 -15.23 13.47 -11.67
C SER A 106 -16.65 13.45 -11.12
N GLN A 107 -17.58 13.97 -11.91
CA GLN A 107 -18.95 13.48 -11.89
C GLN A 107 -18.78 12.01 -12.28
N GLY A 108 -19.04 11.09 -11.34
CA GLY A 108 -18.75 9.66 -11.52
C GLY A 108 -19.11 9.19 -12.92
N LEU A 109 -18.38 8.21 -13.45
CA LEU A 109 -18.60 7.68 -14.80
C LEU A 109 -20.12 7.65 -15.08
N PRO A 110 -20.62 8.27 -16.18
CA PRO A 110 -21.97 7.94 -16.61
C PRO A 110 -22.04 6.43 -16.59
N ALA A 111 -23.12 5.85 -16.04
CA ALA A 111 -23.27 4.42 -15.89
C ALA A 111 -23.20 3.74 -17.28
N ALA A 112 -21.99 3.67 -17.84
CA ALA A 112 -21.66 2.92 -19.01
C ALA A 112 -22.08 1.51 -18.64
N ALA A 113 -22.83 0.89 -19.55
CA ALA A 113 -23.36 -0.45 -19.34
C ALA A 113 -22.21 -1.33 -18.85
N ILE A 114 -22.22 -1.65 -17.56
CA ILE A 114 -21.26 -2.57 -16.97
C ILE A 114 -21.68 -3.93 -17.52
N GLU A 115 -20.97 -4.39 -18.54
CA GLU A 115 -21.23 -5.68 -19.15
C GLU A 115 -20.37 -6.76 -18.49
N PRO A 116 -20.89 -7.99 -18.35
CA PRO A 116 -20.08 -9.12 -17.90
C PRO A 116 -18.88 -9.37 -18.83
N VAL A 117 -17.78 -9.86 -18.25
CA VAL A 117 -16.66 -10.36 -19.04
C VAL A 117 -17.13 -11.54 -19.89
N PRO A 118 -16.79 -11.61 -21.19
CA PRO A 118 -17.16 -12.74 -22.04
C PRO A 118 -16.73 -14.08 -21.43
N GLU A 119 -17.61 -15.08 -21.45
CA GLU A 119 -17.35 -16.40 -20.84
C GLU A 119 -16.10 -17.08 -21.44
N SER A 120 -15.79 -16.83 -22.71
CA SER A 120 -14.57 -17.32 -23.37
C SER A 120 -13.27 -16.84 -22.73
N ASN A 121 -13.30 -15.76 -21.96
CA ASN A 121 -12.14 -15.20 -21.26
C ASN A 121 -12.11 -15.60 -19.77
N VAL A 122 -13.08 -16.39 -19.30
CA VAL A 122 -13.24 -16.77 -17.90
C VAL A 122 -13.11 -18.28 -17.76
N SER A 123 -12.32 -18.73 -16.79
CA SER A 123 -12.27 -20.14 -16.42
C SER A 123 -12.53 -20.29 -14.92
N LYS A 124 -13.54 -21.10 -14.55
CA LYS A 124 -13.89 -21.40 -13.16
C LYS A 124 -13.22 -22.68 -12.69
N VAL A 125 -12.76 -22.71 -11.44
CA VAL A 125 -11.97 -23.84 -10.92
C VAL A 125 -12.79 -25.15 -10.95
N GLU A 126 -14.07 -25.03 -10.63
CA GLU A 126 -15.05 -26.11 -10.49
C GLU A 126 -15.40 -26.75 -11.84
N GLU A 127 -15.37 -25.97 -12.91
CA GLU A 127 -15.81 -26.37 -14.27
C GLU A 127 -14.66 -26.94 -15.12
N ARG A 128 -13.40 -26.76 -14.69
CA ARG A 128 -12.22 -27.25 -15.44
C ARG A 128 -12.16 -28.76 -15.47
N SER A 129 -11.86 -29.30 -16.65
CA SER A 129 -11.57 -30.73 -16.81
C SER A 129 -10.29 -31.12 -16.06
N GLN A 130 -10.12 -32.41 -15.80
CA GLN A 130 -8.90 -32.91 -15.17
C GLN A 130 -7.67 -32.64 -16.04
N GLU A 131 -7.81 -32.79 -17.37
CA GLU A 131 -6.75 -32.52 -18.34
C GLU A 131 -6.33 -31.04 -18.34
N GLU A 132 -7.29 -30.10 -18.25
CA GLU A 132 -7.00 -28.67 -18.17
C GLU A 132 -6.25 -28.31 -16.89
N ARG A 133 -6.70 -28.85 -15.75
CA ARG A 133 -6.05 -28.67 -14.45
C ARG A 133 -4.60 -29.14 -14.48
N GLU A 134 -4.36 -30.34 -15.00
CA GLU A 134 -3.01 -30.90 -15.13
C GLU A 134 -2.14 -30.10 -16.09
N ARG A 135 -2.72 -29.69 -17.23
CA ARG A 135 -2.01 -28.86 -18.22
C ARG A 135 -1.55 -27.54 -17.60
N TRP A 136 -2.44 -26.80 -16.95
CA TRP A 136 -2.10 -25.51 -16.35
C TRP A 136 -1.18 -25.65 -15.15
N TRP A 137 -1.34 -26.70 -14.34
CA TRP A 137 -0.42 -27.02 -13.26
C TRP A 137 1.01 -27.23 -13.78
N LYS A 138 1.19 -28.09 -14.80
CA LYS A 138 2.49 -28.33 -15.44
C LYS A 138 3.07 -27.05 -16.08
N MET A 139 2.24 -26.27 -16.76
CA MET A 139 2.66 -24.98 -17.33
C MET A 139 3.14 -24.00 -16.27
N GLY A 140 2.43 -23.88 -15.14
CA GLY A 140 2.79 -23.02 -14.03
C GLY A 140 4.10 -23.45 -13.36
N LEU A 141 4.24 -24.73 -13.03
CA LEU A 141 5.49 -25.26 -12.46
C LEU A 141 6.69 -25.05 -13.39
N LYS A 142 6.50 -25.23 -14.71
CA LYS A 142 7.54 -24.93 -15.69
C LYS A 142 7.90 -23.43 -15.72
N ALA A 143 6.91 -22.54 -15.66
CA ALA A 143 7.19 -21.11 -15.64
C ALA A 143 7.99 -20.69 -14.38
N ILE A 144 7.70 -21.34 -13.25
CA ILE A 144 8.43 -21.15 -12.01
C ILE A 144 9.87 -21.68 -12.11
N SER A 145 10.08 -22.90 -12.61
CA SER A 145 11.43 -23.45 -12.81
C SER A 145 12.26 -22.62 -13.80
N ASP A 146 11.62 -22.04 -14.82
CA ASP A 146 12.26 -21.17 -15.80
C ASP A 146 12.60 -19.76 -15.24
N GLY A 147 12.28 -19.46 -13.97
CA GLY A 147 12.53 -18.15 -13.36
C GLY A 147 11.62 -17.03 -13.89
N LYS A 148 10.45 -17.35 -14.44
CA LYS A 148 9.54 -16.40 -15.10
C LYS A 148 8.44 -15.86 -14.19
N VAL A 149 8.46 -16.21 -12.90
CA VAL A 149 7.40 -15.88 -11.94
C VAL A 149 7.99 -15.12 -10.76
N ALA A 150 7.34 -14.02 -10.41
CA ALA A 150 7.58 -13.28 -9.18
C ALA A 150 6.26 -13.02 -8.45
N VAL A 151 6.33 -12.81 -7.14
CA VAL A 151 5.18 -12.47 -6.30
C VAL A 151 5.32 -11.03 -5.85
N LEU A 152 4.26 -10.23 -6.01
CA LEU A 152 4.17 -8.88 -5.45
C LEU A 152 3.14 -8.87 -4.33
N LEU A 153 3.60 -8.65 -3.10
CA LEU A 153 2.76 -8.52 -1.93
C LEU A 153 2.51 -7.04 -1.60
N LEU A 154 1.23 -6.68 -1.50
CA LEU A 154 0.79 -5.36 -1.06
C LEU A 154 0.65 -5.37 0.47
N SER A 155 1.69 -4.91 1.18
CA SER A 155 1.79 -4.90 2.66
C SER A 155 1.92 -3.48 3.24
N GLY A 156 1.31 -2.50 2.59
CA GLY A 156 1.29 -1.11 3.06
C GLY A 156 0.35 -0.83 4.24
N GLY A 157 -0.56 -1.75 4.54
CA GLY A 157 -1.58 -1.57 5.57
C GLY A 157 -1.15 -1.99 6.98
N GLN A 158 -1.50 -1.17 7.97
CA GLN A 158 -1.37 -1.51 9.38
C GLN A 158 -2.49 -2.47 9.84
N GLY A 159 -2.20 -3.26 10.89
CA GLY A 159 -3.12 -4.23 11.49
C GLY A 159 -4.19 -3.63 12.41
N THR A 160 -4.44 -2.31 12.38
CA THR A 160 -5.23 -1.63 13.42
C THR A 160 -6.66 -2.14 13.56
N ARG A 161 -7.32 -2.52 12.46
CA ARG A 161 -8.66 -3.16 12.47
C ARG A 161 -8.66 -4.56 13.10
N LEU A 162 -7.49 -5.17 13.24
CA LEU A 162 -7.29 -6.46 13.91
C LEU A 162 -6.81 -6.27 15.36
N GLY A 163 -6.80 -5.04 15.87
CA GLY A 163 -6.34 -4.73 17.23
C GLY A 163 -4.82 -4.79 17.41
N SER A 164 -4.04 -4.67 16.33
CA SER A 164 -2.57 -4.66 16.36
C SER A 164 -2.02 -3.36 15.79
N SER A 165 -0.99 -2.81 16.43
CA SER A 165 -0.19 -1.68 15.93
C SER A 165 0.82 -2.09 14.86
N ASP A 166 1.08 -3.38 14.72
CA ASP A 166 2.09 -3.91 13.81
C ASP A 166 1.59 -3.96 12.35
N PRO A 167 2.51 -4.07 11.37
CA PRO A 167 2.14 -4.38 10.00
C PRO A 167 1.25 -5.63 9.96
N LYS A 168 0.20 -5.61 9.13
CA LYS A 168 -0.79 -6.71 9.07
C LYS A 168 -0.15 -8.08 8.84
N GLY A 169 0.94 -8.15 8.07
CA GLY A 169 1.63 -9.41 7.80
C GLY A 169 2.26 -10.08 9.03
N CYS A 170 2.58 -9.30 10.07
CA CYS A 170 3.11 -9.81 11.34
C CYS A 170 2.03 -10.49 12.20
N PHE A 171 0.75 -10.26 11.89
CA PHE A 171 -0.36 -10.72 12.71
C PHE A 171 -0.44 -12.25 12.79
N ASN A 172 -0.60 -12.77 14.01
CA ASN A 172 -0.89 -14.17 14.28
C ASN A 172 -2.39 -14.36 14.47
N ILE A 173 -3.02 -15.13 13.58
CA ILE A 173 -4.46 -15.40 13.59
C ILE A 173 -4.89 -16.49 14.58
N GLY A 174 -3.98 -16.98 15.44
CA GLY A 174 -4.27 -17.99 16.46
C GLY A 174 -4.25 -19.43 15.95
N LEU A 175 -3.51 -19.72 14.86
CA LEU A 175 -3.30 -21.11 14.45
C LEU A 175 -2.46 -21.86 15.50
N PRO A 176 -2.61 -23.19 15.65
CA PRO A 176 -1.80 -23.98 16.59
C PRO A 176 -0.29 -23.84 16.38
N SER A 177 0.14 -23.51 15.16
CA SER A 177 1.55 -23.28 14.82
C SER A 177 2.10 -21.93 15.28
N GLY A 178 1.23 -20.99 15.66
CA GLY A 178 1.59 -19.62 16.05
C GLY A 178 2.15 -18.74 14.92
N LYS A 179 2.08 -19.19 13.67
CA LYS A 179 2.71 -18.53 12.52
C LYS A 179 2.01 -17.22 12.14
N SER A 180 2.81 -16.23 11.77
CA SER A 180 2.33 -14.98 11.19
C SER A 180 1.84 -15.17 9.75
N LEU A 181 1.07 -14.20 9.24
CA LEU A 181 0.64 -14.21 7.83
C LEU A 181 1.83 -14.19 6.86
N PHE A 182 2.91 -13.46 7.17
CA PHE A 182 4.14 -13.46 6.37
C PHE A 182 4.78 -14.85 6.31
N GLN A 183 4.90 -15.53 7.45
CA GLN A 183 5.48 -16.87 7.50
C GLN A 183 4.66 -17.88 6.68
N LEU A 184 3.33 -17.84 6.80
CA LEU A 184 2.45 -18.73 6.02
C LEU A 184 2.61 -18.51 4.50
N GLN A 185 2.82 -17.27 4.06
CA GLN A 185 3.05 -16.97 2.65
C GLN A 185 4.45 -17.40 2.20
N ALA A 186 5.49 -17.14 2.99
CA ALA A 186 6.86 -17.56 2.69
C ALA A 186 6.97 -19.09 2.55
N GLU A 187 6.33 -19.84 3.46
CA GLU A 187 6.32 -21.31 3.40
C GLU A 187 5.56 -21.86 2.18
N ARG A 188 4.54 -21.14 1.69
CA ARG A 188 3.89 -21.48 0.42
C ARG A 188 4.82 -21.28 -0.76
N ILE A 189 5.57 -20.17 -0.78
CA ILE A 189 6.58 -19.90 -1.83
C ILE A 189 7.63 -21.02 -1.83
N LEU A 190 8.20 -21.35 -0.67
CA LEU A 190 9.15 -22.47 -0.51
C LEU A 190 8.58 -23.80 -0.99
N CYS A 191 7.33 -24.11 -0.64
CA CYS A 191 6.67 -25.35 -1.06
C CYS A 191 6.57 -25.41 -2.60
N VAL A 192 6.13 -24.32 -3.24
CA VAL A 192 5.97 -24.27 -4.69
C VAL A 192 7.32 -24.32 -5.42
N GLN A 193 8.37 -23.69 -4.90
CA GLN A 193 9.73 -23.83 -5.43
C GLN A 193 10.20 -25.29 -5.43
N ARG A 194 9.98 -26.01 -4.32
CA ARG A 194 10.33 -27.44 -4.21
C ARG A 194 9.54 -28.28 -5.21
N LEU A 195 8.23 -28.04 -5.36
CA LEU A 195 7.39 -28.75 -6.33
C LEU A 195 7.85 -28.50 -7.77
N ALA A 196 8.23 -27.27 -8.11
CA ALA A 196 8.71 -26.92 -9.44
C ALA A 196 10.08 -27.55 -9.75
N ALA A 197 11.00 -27.58 -8.78
CA ALA A 197 12.29 -28.25 -8.91
C ALA A 197 12.12 -29.76 -9.14
N HIS A 198 11.25 -30.42 -8.37
CA HIS A 198 10.95 -31.84 -8.56
C HIS A 198 10.31 -32.15 -9.92
N ALA A 199 9.41 -31.30 -10.40
CA ALA A 199 8.72 -31.52 -11.67
C ALA A 199 9.62 -31.38 -12.90
N THR A 200 10.79 -30.73 -12.77
CA THR A 200 11.69 -30.43 -13.89
C THR A 200 13.01 -31.19 -13.85
N ASN A 201 13.20 -32.11 -12.89
CA ASN A 201 14.45 -32.84 -12.64
C ASN A 201 15.66 -31.92 -12.42
N GLU A 202 15.42 -30.68 -11.96
CA GLU A 202 16.49 -29.78 -11.56
C GLU A 202 17.15 -30.34 -10.29
N SER A 203 18.47 -30.48 -10.33
CA SER A 203 19.23 -31.24 -9.31
C SER A 203 19.24 -30.58 -7.93
N SER A 204 18.77 -29.34 -7.80
CA SER A 204 18.64 -28.66 -6.52
C SER A 204 17.42 -27.75 -6.47
N ALA A 205 16.64 -27.85 -5.39
CA ALA A 205 15.57 -26.88 -5.10
C ALA A 205 16.11 -25.44 -4.92
N SER A 206 17.42 -25.27 -4.72
CA SER A 206 18.07 -23.96 -4.65
C SER A 206 18.17 -23.24 -6.00
N SER A 207 18.01 -23.93 -7.13
CA SER A 207 18.07 -23.29 -8.46
C SER A 207 16.76 -22.59 -8.85
N VAL A 208 15.64 -23.02 -8.26
CA VAL A 208 14.32 -22.46 -8.58
C VAL A 208 13.95 -21.40 -7.55
N GLN A 209 14.08 -20.12 -7.93
CA GLN A 209 13.75 -19.00 -7.07
C GLN A 209 12.53 -18.23 -7.57
N ILE A 210 11.58 -17.98 -6.67
CA ILE A 210 10.47 -17.05 -6.92
C ILE A 210 10.80 -15.76 -6.19
N HIS A 211 11.07 -14.70 -6.95
CA HIS A 211 11.37 -13.41 -6.35
C HIS A 211 10.13 -12.83 -5.68
N TRP A 212 10.27 -12.38 -4.43
CA TRP A 212 9.19 -11.83 -3.63
C TRP A 212 9.39 -10.34 -3.39
N TYR A 213 8.61 -9.55 -4.13
CA TYR A 213 8.54 -8.11 -3.95
C TYR A 213 7.52 -7.78 -2.86
N ILE A 214 7.95 -7.11 -1.80
CA ILE A 214 7.09 -6.72 -0.69
C ILE A 214 6.96 -5.20 -0.71
N MET A 215 5.78 -4.74 -1.11
CA MET A 215 5.43 -3.33 -1.08
C MET A 215 5.00 -2.94 0.33
N THR A 216 5.70 -1.99 0.94
CA THR A 216 5.42 -1.44 2.27
C THR A 216 4.93 0.00 2.17
N SER A 217 4.46 0.58 3.27
CA SER A 217 4.22 2.03 3.38
C SER A 217 5.30 2.66 4.26
N PRO A 218 5.42 4.00 4.28
CA PRO A 218 6.29 4.68 5.23
C PRO A 218 6.09 4.24 6.69
N PHE A 219 4.86 3.85 7.05
CA PHE A 219 4.49 3.45 8.41
C PHE A 219 4.74 1.96 8.71
N THR A 220 4.96 1.13 7.69
CA THR A 220 5.13 -0.33 7.88
C THR A 220 6.50 -0.84 7.47
N ASP A 221 7.30 -0.07 6.72
CA ASP A 221 8.55 -0.53 6.12
C ASP A 221 9.58 -1.03 7.13
N GLU A 222 9.93 -0.19 8.11
CA GLU A 222 10.97 -0.52 9.09
C GLU A 222 10.60 -1.75 9.93
N ALA A 223 9.38 -1.76 10.48
CA ALA A 223 8.87 -2.87 11.27
C ALA A 223 8.80 -4.17 10.44
N THR A 224 8.42 -4.08 9.17
CA THR A 224 8.37 -5.24 8.28
C THR A 224 9.76 -5.80 8.00
N ARG A 225 10.75 -4.96 7.66
CA ARG A 225 12.13 -5.40 7.41
C ARG A 225 12.73 -6.09 8.63
N LYS A 226 12.63 -5.44 9.80
CA LYS A 226 13.09 -6.01 11.08
C LYS A 226 12.44 -7.35 11.38
N PHE A 227 11.14 -7.50 11.11
CA PHE A 227 10.43 -8.75 11.31
C PHE A 227 10.93 -9.87 10.39
N PHE A 228 11.25 -9.57 9.13
CA PHE A 228 11.83 -10.57 8.22
C PHE A 228 13.25 -10.96 8.63
N GLU A 229 14.09 -9.99 8.97
CA GLU A 229 15.46 -10.22 9.44
C GLU A 229 15.48 -11.08 10.70
N SER A 230 14.64 -10.76 11.69
CA SER A 230 14.55 -11.51 12.95
C SER A 230 14.11 -12.97 12.76
N HIS A 231 13.38 -13.26 11.68
CA HIS A 231 12.91 -14.59 11.33
C HIS A 231 13.74 -15.24 10.21
N LYS A 232 14.91 -14.69 9.87
CA LYS A 232 15.80 -15.20 8.82
C LYS A 232 15.05 -15.46 7.51
N TYR A 233 14.22 -14.48 7.11
CA TYR A 233 13.40 -14.52 5.89
C TYR A 233 12.51 -15.77 5.78
N PHE A 234 12.15 -16.38 6.91
CA PHE A 234 11.32 -17.59 7.00
C PHE A 234 11.88 -18.78 6.19
N GLY A 235 13.20 -18.83 6.01
CA GLY A 235 13.90 -19.87 5.25
C GLY A 235 14.05 -19.59 3.74
N LEU A 236 13.55 -18.46 3.25
CA LEU A 236 13.92 -17.95 1.93
C LEU A 236 15.33 -17.36 1.98
N ASP A 237 16.06 -17.46 0.87
CA ASP A 237 17.22 -16.63 0.57
C ASP A 237 16.87 -15.14 0.66
N ALA A 238 17.69 -14.36 1.36
CA ALA A 238 17.49 -12.93 1.53
C ALA A 238 17.53 -12.17 0.21
N GLU A 239 18.34 -12.62 -0.76
CA GLU A 239 18.46 -11.97 -2.07
C GLU A 239 17.20 -12.13 -2.93
N GLN A 240 16.36 -13.12 -2.62
CA GLN A 240 15.09 -13.32 -3.32
C GLN A 240 13.94 -12.44 -2.79
N VAL A 241 14.17 -11.66 -1.72
CA VAL A 241 13.14 -10.81 -1.10
C VAL A 241 13.51 -9.34 -1.23
N THR A 242 12.75 -8.58 -2.02
CA THR A 242 12.96 -7.14 -2.21
C THR A 242 11.84 -6.34 -1.57
N PHE A 243 12.20 -5.47 -0.63
CA PHE A 243 11.28 -4.51 -0.04
C PHE A 243 11.33 -3.17 -0.76
N PHE A 244 10.17 -2.63 -1.10
CA PHE A 244 10.06 -1.29 -1.68
C PHE A 244 8.89 -0.54 -1.07
N ARG A 245 9.05 0.78 -0.92
CA ARG A 245 8.04 1.64 -0.30
C ARG A 245 7.13 2.23 -1.37
N GLN A 246 5.81 2.15 -1.15
CA GLN A 246 4.87 2.95 -1.91
C GLN A 246 4.96 4.43 -1.49
N GLY A 247 4.53 5.33 -2.38
CA GLY A 247 4.35 6.75 -2.05
C GLY A 247 3.10 7.02 -1.21
N THR A 248 2.98 8.24 -0.71
CA THR A 248 1.79 8.75 -0.02
C THR A 248 1.09 9.83 -0.85
N ILE A 249 -0.18 10.07 -0.54
CA ILE A 249 -0.96 11.20 -1.05
C ILE A 249 -1.55 11.87 0.21
N PRO A 250 -1.46 13.20 0.34
CA PRO A 250 -2.01 13.86 1.51
C PRO A 250 -3.53 13.74 1.55
N CYS A 251 -4.08 13.86 2.76
CA CYS A 251 -5.52 14.00 2.94
C CYS A 251 -5.97 15.34 2.37
N VAL A 252 -7.14 15.36 1.74
CA VAL A 252 -7.69 16.57 1.10
C VAL A 252 -9.13 16.76 1.56
N SER A 253 -9.49 18.00 1.86
CA SER A 253 -10.84 18.42 2.21
C SER A 253 -11.78 18.36 1.01
N LYS A 254 -13.09 18.54 1.25
CA LYS A 254 -14.10 18.50 0.18
C LYS A 254 -13.95 19.63 -0.85
N ASP A 255 -13.37 20.74 -0.43
CA ASP A 255 -13.05 21.91 -1.24
C ASP A 255 -11.66 21.83 -1.91
N GLY A 256 -10.91 20.75 -1.70
CA GLY A 256 -9.63 20.52 -2.39
C GLY A 256 -8.40 21.05 -1.66
N ARG A 257 -8.51 21.43 -0.38
CA ARG A 257 -7.39 21.89 0.44
C ARG A 257 -6.69 20.72 1.14
N ILE A 258 -5.37 20.75 1.20
CA ILE A 258 -4.57 19.74 1.88
C ILE A 258 -4.81 19.86 3.38
N ILE A 259 -5.08 18.72 4.02
CA ILE A 259 -5.25 18.60 5.47
C ILE A 259 -3.92 18.15 6.06
N PHE A 260 -3.36 19.00 6.92
CA PHE A 260 -2.23 18.65 7.77
C PHE A 260 -2.77 18.23 9.13
N GLY A 261 -2.31 17.09 9.63
CA GLY A 261 -2.63 16.62 10.97
C GLY A 261 -1.52 16.99 11.93
N ASP A 262 -1.84 17.06 13.23
CA ASP A 262 -0.83 17.21 14.27
C ASP A 262 0.09 15.99 14.28
N SER A 263 1.39 16.22 14.52
CA SER A 263 2.33 15.13 14.77
C SER A 263 1.94 14.47 16.09
N VAL A 264 1.59 13.18 16.06
CA VAL A 264 1.33 12.38 17.27
C VAL A 264 2.65 11.95 17.89
#